data_AF-A0A835IRY1-F1
#
_entry.id   AF-A0A835IRY1-F1
#
_cell.length_a   1.000
_cell.length_b   1.000
_cell.length_c   1.000
_cell.angle_alpha   90.00
_cell.angle_beta   90.00
_cell.angle_gamma   90.00
#
_symmetry.space_group_name_H-M   'P 1'
#
loop_
_entity.id
_entity.type
_entity.pdbx_description
1 polymer ?
#
loop_
_entity_poly.entity_id
_entity_poly.type
_entity_poly.pdbx_seq_one_letter_code
_entity_poly.pdbx_strand_id
1 'polypeptide(L)'
;MVPYKIVKAPNGDAWVEANGQQDSPSQIGAFVLTKMKETAEAYLGKSVSKAEGLIAVFDLGGGTFDVSILEISNGVSEVKSTNGDTFLGGEDFDNTLLEYLVNEFKKVEVY
;
A
#
# COMPACT_ATOMS: atom_id res chain seq x y z
N MET A 1 -0.11 16.51 -10.07
CA MET A 1 0.23 16.12 -8.67
C MET A 1 -0.59 17.02 -7.75
N VAL A 2 -1.35 16.45 -6.82
CA VAL A 2 -2.12 17.24 -5.83
C VAL A 2 -1.17 17.61 -4.69
N PRO A 3 -1.09 18.88 -4.27
CA PRO A 3 -0.28 19.26 -3.12
C PRO A 3 -0.80 18.59 -1.85
N TYR A 4 0.07 17.96 -1.09
CA TYR A 4 -0.23 17.39 0.22
C TYR A 4 0.79 17.89 1.24
N LYS A 5 0.42 17.84 2.53
CA LYS A 5 1.29 18.16 3.66
C LYS A 5 1.26 17.02 4.67
N ILE A 6 2.38 16.76 5.31
CA ILE A 6 2.40 15.93 6.51
C ILE A 6 2.11 16.83 7.71
N VAL A 7 1.08 16.47 8.49
CA VAL A 7 0.62 17.22 9.66
C VAL A 7 0.67 16.34 10.90
N LYS A 8 0.94 16.95 12.06
CA LYS A 8 0.94 16.23 13.34
C LYS A 8 -0.51 16.02 13.81
N ALA A 9 -0.87 14.77 14.02
CA ALA A 9 -2.17 14.37 14.54
C ALA A 9 -2.27 14.55 16.07
N PRO A 10 -3.49 14.60 16.64
CA PRO A 10 -3.70 14.75 18.08
C PRO A 10 -3.06 13.63 18.92
N ASN A 11 -2.92 12.43 18.36
CA ASN A 11 -2.30 11.28 19.02
C ASN A 11 -0.78 11.22 18.86
N GLY A 12 -0.17 12.19 18.17
CA GLY A 12 1.28 12.26 17.92
C GLY A 12 1.73 11.66 16.59
N ASP A 13 0.84 10.99 15.85
CA ASP A 13 1.17 10.39 14.55
C ASP A 13 1.29 11.45 13.44
N ALA A 14 1.90 11.06 12.34
CA ALA A 14 1.91 11.83 11.09
C ALA A 14 0.68 11.49 10.26
N TRP A 15 -0.14 12.50 9.95
CA TRP A 15 -1.29 12.40 9.02
C TRP A 15 -1.01 13.18 7.74
N VAL A 16 -1.81 12.92 6.70
CA VAL A 16 -1.72 13.64 5.43
C VAL A 16 -2.86 14.67 5.35
N GLU A 17 -2.53 15.93 5.06
CA GLU A 17 -3.49 16.97 4.71
C GLU A 17 -3.48 17.24 3.20
N ALA A 18 -4.62 17.10 2.55
CA ALA A 18 -4.83 17.47 1.15
C ALA A 18 -6.18 18.17 1.00
N ASN A 19 -6.24 19.27 0.26
CA ASN A 19 -7.46 20.06 0.04
C ASN A 19 -8.23 20.44 1.33
N GLY A 20 -7.50 20.65 2.45
CA GLY A 20 -8.10 20.98 3.75
C GLY A 20 -8.72 19.80 4.51
N GLN A 21 -8.62 18.57 3.99
CA GLN A 21 -8.95 17.34 4.70
C GLN A 21 -7.69 16.70 5.26
N GLN A 22 -7.77 16.22 6.50
CA GLN A 22 -6.71 15.47 7.17
C GLN A 22 -7.12 14.01 7.30
N ASP A 23 -6.31 13.11 6.77
CA ASP A 23 -6.53 11.68 6.79
C ASP A 23 -5.40 10.97 7.52
N SER A 24 -5.78 10.05 8.40
CA SER A 24 -4.83 9.13 9.01
C SER A 24 -4.25 8.16 7.97
N PRO A 25 -3.05 7.58 8.21
CA PRO A 25 -2.49 6.55 7.35
C PRO A 25 -3.47 5.39 7.10
N SER A 26 -4.24 4.98 8.10
CA SER A 26 -5.25 3.93 8.00
C SER A 26 -6.40 4.30 7.06
N GLN A 27 -6.85 5.57 7.07
CA GLN A 27 -7.88 6.05 6.14
C GLN A 27 -7.36 6.08 4.70
N ILE A 28 -6.13 6.56 4.50
CA ILE A 28 -5.48 6.50 3.17
C ILE A 28 -5.41 5.06 2.68
N GLY A 29 -5.00 4.12 3.54
CA GLY A 29 -5.02 2.69 3.22
C GLY A 29 -6.41 2.19 2.83
N ALA A 30 -7.45 2.57 3.57
CA ALA A 30 -8.84 2.21 3.25
C ALA A 30 -9.30 2.78 1.90
N PHE A 31 -8.91 4.00 1.54
CA PHE A 31 -9.22 4.58 0.23
C PHE A 31 -8.53 3.83 -0.91
N VAL A 32 -7.26 3.46 -0.74
CA VAL A 32 -6.52 2.64 -1.73
C VAL A 32 -7.24 1.30 -1.94
N LEU A 33 -7.54 0.59 -0.86
CA LEU A 33 -8.24 -0.71 -0.94
C LEU A 33 -9.63 -0.59 -1.58
N THR A 34 -10.38 0.46 -1.25
CA THR A 34 -11.68 0.75 -1.86
C THR A 34 -11.52 0.97 -3.37
N LYS A 35 -10.51 1.75 -3.78
CA LYS A 35 -10.28 2.06 -5.19
C LYS A 35 -9.83 0.83 -5.99
N MET A 36 -9.01 -0.02 -5.38
CA MET A 36 -8.61 -1.30 -5.97
C MET A 36 -9.82 -2.20 -6.20
N LYS A 37 -10.73 -2.29 -5.22
CA LYS A 37 -11.98 -3.05 -5.36
C LYS A 37 -12.84 -2.50 -6.51
N GLU A 38 -13.10 -1.19 -6.52
CA GLU A 38 -13.89 -0.54 -7.59
C GLU A 38 -13.30 -0.83 -8.97
N THR A 39 -11.97 -0.76 -9.10
CA THR A 39 -11.27 -1.01 -10.37
C THR A 39 -11.42 -2.46 -10.81
N ALA A 40 -11.30 -3.41 -9.88
CA ALA A 40 -11.52 -4.83 -10.16
C ALA A 40 -12.98 -5.11 -10.57
N GLU A 41 -13.96 -4.54 -9.86
CA GLU A 41 -15.38 -4.69 -10.18
C GLU A 41 -15.74 -4.10 -11.54
N ALA A 42 -15.18 -2.93 -11.87
CA ALA A 42 -15.35 -2.29 -13.17
C ALA A 42 -14.76 -3.14 -14.31
N TYR A 43 -13.57 -3.73 -14.10
CA TYR A 43 -12.95 -4.62 -15.08
C TYR A 43 -13.73 -5.93 -15.27
N LEU A 44 -14.24 -6.51 -14.18
CA LEU A 44 -14.98 -7.78 -14.20
C LEU A 44 -16.44 -7.62 -14.64
N GLY A 45 -16.98 -6.40 -14.64
CA GLY A 45 -18.39 -6.13 -14.94
C GLY A 45 -19.37 -6.68 -13.89
N LYS A 46 -18.88 -7.05 -12.70
CA LYS A 46 -19.68 -7.61 -11.60
C LYS A 46 -19.10 -7.23 -10.26
N SER A 47 -19.94 -7.22 -9.22
CA SER A 47 -19.46 -7.01 -7.85
C SER A 47 -18.61 -8.20 -7.38
N VAL A 48 -17.52 -7.89 -6.69
CA VAL A 48 -16.64 -8.86 -6.05
C VAL A 48 -17.13 -9.03 -4.61
N SER A 49 -17.70 -10.19 -4.32
CA SER A 49 -18.09 -10.59 -2.97
C SER A 49 -16.93 -11.33 -2.29
N LYS A 50 -16.85 -11.23 -0.96
CA LYS A 50 -15.81 -11.91 -0.17
C LYS A 50 -16.01 -13.44 -0.06
N ALA A 51 -17.13 -13.95 -0.55
CA ALA A 51 -17.56 -15.31 -0.24
C ALA A 51 -16.89 -16.38 -1.12
N GLU A 52 -16.69 -16.09 -2.42
CA GLU A 52 -16.25 -17.09 -3.40
C GLU A 52 -15.50 -16.43 -4.57
N GLY A 53 -14.53 -17.15 -5.15
CA GLY A 53 -13.82 -16.76 -6.37
C GLY A 53 -12.30 -16.65 -6.22
N LEU A 54 -11.65 -16.16 -7.28
CA LEU A 54 -10.21 -15.93 -7.33
C LEU A 54 -9.85 -14.61 -6.65
N ILE A 55 -8.90 -14.66 -5.71
CA ILE A 55 -8.38 -13.51 -4.95
C ILE A 55 -6.87 -13.46 -5.10
N ALA A 56 -6.33 -12.28 -5.42
CA ALA A 56 -4.91 -12.02 -5.29
C ALA A 56 -4.62 -11.50 -3.88
N VAL A 57 -3.70 -12.16 -3.17
CA VAL A 57 -3.14 -11.72 -1.89
C VAL A 57 -1.78 -11.12 -2.18
N PHE A 58 -1.58 -9.87 -1.78
CA PHE A 58 -0.31 -9.16 -1.86
C PHE A 58 0.27 -9.11 -0.46
N ASP A 59 1.44 -9.72 -0.28
CA ASP A 59 2.21 -9.72 0.97
C ASP A 59 3.49 -8.91 0.75
N LEU A 60 3.62 -7.80 1.48
CA LEU A 60 4.78 -6.93 1.41
C LEU A 60 5.42 -6.89 2.79
N GLY A 61 6.44 -7.71 2.96
CA GLY A 61 7.20 -7.85 4.19
C GLY A 61 8.37 -6.87 4.28
N GLY A 62 9.29 -7.15 5.21
CA GLY A 62 10.49 -6.34 5.41
C GLY A 62 11.52 -6.45 4.29
N GLY A 63 11.64 -7.60 3.63
CA GLY A 63 12.61 -7.80 2.54
C GLY A 63 12.08 -8.57 1.33
N THR A 64 10.81 -8.98 1.36
CA THR A 64 10.18 -9.72 0.26
C THR A 64 8.81 -9.15 -0.07
N PHE A 65 8.46 -9.26 -1.35
CA PHE A 65 7.15 -8.94 -1.86
C PHE A 65 6.61 -10.14 -2.60
N ASP A 66 5.58 -10.77 -2.04
CA ASP A 66 5.00 -12.00 -2.56
C ASP A 66 3.55 -11.76 -2.98
N VAL A 67 3.17 -12.34 -4.12
CA VAL A 67 1.79 -12.33 -4.62
C VAL A 67 1.31 -13.76 -4.78
N SER A 68 0.18 -14.06 -4.12
CA SER A 68 -0.46 -15.37 -4.19
C SER A 68 -1.85 -15.26 -4.80
N ILE A 69 -2.19 -16.16 -5.73
CA ILE A 69 -3.55 -16.32 -6.24
C ILE A 69 -4.22 -17.44 -5.46
N LEU A 70 -5.30 -17.10 -4.76
CA LEU A 70 -6.11 -18.01 -3.99
C LEU A 70 -7.46 -18.22 -4.69
N GLU A 71 -7.98 -19.44 -4.64
CA GLU A 71 -9.35 -19.75 -5.00
C GLU A 71 -10.13 -20.02 -3.72
N ILE A 72 -11.17 -19.24 -3.47
CA ILE A 72 -12.10 -19.48 -2.35
C ILE A 72 -13.35 -20.15 -2.90
N SER A 73 -13.65 -21.34 -2.39
CA SER A 73 -14.84 -22.11 -2.73
C SER A 73 -15.37 -22.83 -1.50
N ASN A 74 -16.67 -22.69 -1.21
CA ASN A 74 -17.32 -23.33 -0.06
C ASN A 74 -16.62 -23.03 1.29
N GLY A 75 -16.06 -21.82 1.45
CA GLY A 75 -15.33 -21.41 2.64
C GLY A 75 -13.93 -22.02 2.78
N VAL A 76 -13.46 -22.77 1.78
CA VAL A 76 -12.08 -23.28 1.72
C VAL A 76 -11.25 -22.39 0.80
N SER A 77 -10.06 -22.00 1.26
CA SER A 77 -9.09 -21.24 0.47
C SER A 77 -7.98 -22.16 -0.02
N GLU A 78 -7.80 -22.24 -1.34
CA GLU A 78 -6.73 -23.02 -1.98
C GLU A 78 -5.74 -22.08 -2.68
N VAL A 79 -4.44 -22.23 -2.41
CA VAL A 79 -3.40 -21.46 -3.12
C VAL A 79 -3.16 -22.11 -4.48
N LYS A 80 -3.41 -21.35 -5.56
CA LYS A 80 -3.22 -21.82 -6.95
C LYS A 80 -1.82 -21.53 -7.47
N SER A 81 -1.24 -20.41 -7.05
CA SER A 81 0.12 -20.01 -7.43
C SER A 81 0.63 -18.94 -6.49
N THR A 82 1.95 -18.93 -6.28
CA THR A 82 2.66 -17.85 -5.58
C THR A 82 3.89 -17.47 -6.41
N ASN A 83 4.15 -16.18 -6.55
CA ASN A 83 5.38 -15.65 -7.13
C ASN A 83 5.73 -14.34 -6.40
N GLY A 84 7.00 -13.95 -6.40
CA GLY A 84 7.43 -12.78 -5.64
C GLY A 84 8.83 -12.28 -6.00
N ASP A 85 9.22 -11.20 -5.34
CA ASP A 85 10.55 -10.62 -5.37
C ASP A 85 11.18 -10.74 -3.98
N THR A 86 12.31 -11.43 -3.88
CA THR A 86 13.02 -11.67 -2.62
C THR A 86 13.94 -10.51 -2.22
N PHE A 87 13.97 -9.44 -3.01
CA PHE A 87 14.81 -8.25 -2.80
C PHE A 87 13.98 -6.96 -2.89
N LEU A 88 12.70 -7.04 -2.52
CA LEU A 88 11.79 -5.90 -2.47
C LEU A 88 10.95 -5.99 -1.20
N GLY A 89 11.16 -5.09 -0.26
CA GLY A 89 10.37 -4.99 0.96
C GLY A 89 10.49 -3.64 1.65
N GLY A 90 10.04 -3.58 2.91
CA GLY A 90 10.12 -2.38 3.74
C GLY A 90 11.54 -1.83 3.91
N GLU A 91 12.57 -2.68 3.94
CA GLU A 91 13.97 -2.27 4.04
C GLU A 91 14.40 -1.41 2.84
N ASP A 92 13.93 -1.73 1.64
CA ASP A 92 14.22 -0.93 0.45
C ASP A 92 13.57 0.45 0.51
N PHE A 93 12.37 0.53 1.09
CA PHE A 93 11.70 1.81 1.32
C PHE A 93 12.41 2.64 2.39
N ASP A 94 12.83 2.01 3.48
CA ASP A 94 13.60 2.66 4.55
C ASP A 94 14.93 3.19 4.00
N ASN A 95 15.65 2.38 3.22
CA ASN A 95 16.90 2.77 2.56
C ASN A 95 16.67 3.92 1.57
N THR A 96 15.63 3.86 0.75
CA THR A 96 15.28 4.94 -0.19
C THR A 96 15.00 6.25 0.54
N LEU A 97 14.24 6.20 1.65
CA LEU A 97 13.95 7.38 2.46
C LEU A 97 15.22 7.90 3.14
N LEU A 98 16.07 7.03 3.68
CA LEU A 98 17.34 7.40 4.28
C LEU A 98 18.25 8.09 3.27
N GLU A 99 18.43 7.52 2.08
CA GLU A 99 19.23 8.11 1.01
C GLU A 99 18.69 9.48 0.58
N TYR A 100 17.37 9.61 0.45
CA TYR A 100 16.73 10.89 0.18
C TYR A 100 17.08 11.93 1.25
N LEU A 101 16.92 11.58 2.53
CA LEU A 101 17.23 12.49 3.64
C LEU A 101 18.72 12.86 3.66
N VAL A 102 19.62 11.89 3.50
CA VAL A 102 21.07 12.13 3.44
C VAL A 102 21.43 13.07 2.29
N ASN A 103 20.82 12.90 1.12
CA ASN A 103 21.05 13.77 -0.03
C ASN A 103 20.52 15.18 0.20
N GLU A 104 19.36 15.35 0.85
CA GLU A 104 18.85 16.67 1.23
C GLU A 104 19.77 17.35 2.25
N PHE A 105 20.28 16.65 3.27
CA PHE A 105 21.24 17.21 4.22
C PHE A 105 22.53 17.68 3.53
N LYS A 106 23.09 16.87 2.62
CA LYS A 106 24.30 17.26 1.86
C LYS A 106 24.10 18.51 1.01
N LYS A 107 22.89 18.79 0.53
CA LYS A 107 22.60 20.03 -0.22
C LYS A 107 22.62 21.27 0.68
N VAL A 108 22.33 21.10 1.97
CA VAL A 108 22.31 22.20 2.96
C VAL A 108 23.74 22.61 3.36
N GLU A 109 24.72 21.70 3.35
CA GLU A 109 26.12 22.00 3.68
C GLU A 109 26.91 22.74 2.57
N VAL A 110 26.31 22.94 1.39
CA VAL A 110 26.96 23.63 0.25
C VAL A 110 26.55 25.11 0.14
N TYR A 111 25.91 25.67 1.16
CA TYR A 111 25.59 27.11 1.26
C TYR A 111 26.24 27.78 2.48
#